data_AF-A0A484QD48-F1
#
_entry.id   AF-A0A484QD48-F1
#
_cell.length_a   1.000
_cell.length_b   1.000
_cell.length_c   1.000
_cell.angle_alpha   90.00
_cell.angle_beta   90.00
_cell.angle_gamma   90.00
#
_symmetry.space_group_name_H-M   'P 1'
#
loop_
_entity.id
_entity.type
_entity.pdbx_description
1 polymer ?
#
loop_
_entity_poly.entity_id
_entity_poly.type
_entity_poly.pdbx_seq_one_letter_code
_entity_poly.pdbx_strand_id
1 'polypeptide(L)' 'MRVPIHFFARALYVFGEIQALAGLLDTARDDIGLTLMDENLPQRVRSKPGKSGAL' A
#
# COMPACT_ATOMS: atom_id res chain seq x y z
N MET A 1 -7.89 -4.10 1.53
CA MET A 1 -7.01 -5.12 0.92
C MET A 1 -5.72 -4.41 0.53
N ARG A 2 -4.55 -4.84 1.00
CA ARG A 2 -3.27 -4.15 0.70
C ARG A 2 -2.58 -4.90 -0.42
N VAL A 3 -2.52 -4.30 -1.62
CA VAL A 3 -1.86 -4.91 -2.77
C VAL A 3 -0.39 -4.48 -2.77
N PRO A 4 0.58 -5.42 -2.80
CA PRO A 4 1.99 -5.08 -2.89
C PRO A 4 2.34 -4.30 -4.16
N ILE A 5 3.23 -3.31 -4.06
CA ILE A 5 3.56 -2.40 -5.17
C ILE A 5 4.15 -3.10 -6.39
N HIS A 6 4.85 -4.24 -6.20
CA HIS A 6 5.40 -5.02 -7.30
C HIS A 6 4.32 -5.57 -8.25
N PHE A 7 3.07 -5.68 -7.78
CA PHE A 7 1.96 -6.12 -8.63
C PHE A 7 1.60 -5.06 -9.67
N PHE A 8 1.57 -3.79 -9.26
CA PHE A 8 1.40 -2.65 -10.17
C PHE A 8 2.59 -2.50 -11.10
N ALA A 9 3.82 -2.66 -10.59
CA ALA A 9 5.02 -2.62 -11.43
C ALA A 9 5.00 -3.68 -12.55
N ARG A 10 4.55 -4.91 -12.25
CA ARG A 10 4.41 -5.97 -13.25
C ARG A 10 3.32 -5.67 -14.28
N ALA A 11 2.18 -5.13 -13.85
CA ALA A 11 1.13 -4.72 -14.78
C ALA A 11 1.62 -3.62 -15.73
N LEU A 12 2.21 -2.56 -15.19
CA LEU A 12 2.77 -1.46 -15.97
C LEU A 12 3.88 -1.92 -16.93
N TYR A 13 4.71 -2.89 -16.51
CA TYR A 13 5.71 -3.50 -17.39
C TYR A 13 5.08 -4.24 -18.58
N VAL A 14 4.05 -5.05 -18.34
CA VAL A 14 3.34 -5.81 -19.40
C VAL A 14 2.59 -4.87 -20.35
N PHE A 15 2.01 -3.78 -19.84
CA PHE A 15 1.32 -2.78 -20.65
C PHE A 15 2.28 -1.77 -21.33
N GLY A 16 3.59 -1.85 -21.08
CA GLY A 16 4.57 -0.93 -21.67
C GLY A 16 4.64 0.46 -21.01
N GLU A 17 3.93 0.66 -19.91
CA GLU A 17 3.81 1.91 -19.16
C GLU A 17 4.77 2.00 -17.96
N ILE A 18 5.93 1.32 -18.03
CA ILE A 18 6.88 1.28 -16.90
C ILE A 18 7.36 2.68 -16.47
N GLN A 19 7.34 3.67 -17.37
CA GLN A 19 7.69 5.05 -17.05
C GLN A 19 6.67 5.72 -16.11
N ALA A 20 5.40 5.29 -16.13
CA ALA A 20 4.38 5.78 -15.18
C ALA A 20 4.68 5.31 -13.75
N LEU A 21 5.43 4.21 -13.58
CA LEU A 21 5.89 3.76 -12.26
C LEU A 21 6.82 4.79 -11.61
N ALA A 22 7.61 5.53 -12.39
CA ALA A 22 8.49 6.57 -11.86
C ALA A 22 7.70 7.72 -11.22
N GLY A 23 6.55 8.08 -11.79
CA GLY A 23 5.64 9.07 -11.20
C GLY A 23 4.98 8.60 -9.91
N LEU A 24 4.67 7.31 -9.81
CA LEU A 24 4.10 6.71 -8.60
C LEU A 24 5.12 6.59 -7.45
N LEU A 25 6.41 6.42 -7.77
CA LEU A 25 7.50 6.34 -6.79
C LEU A 25 8.05 7.71 -6.40
N ASP A 26 7.74 8.76 -7.17
CA ASP A 26 8.06 10.15 -6.84
C ASP A 26 7.01 10.68 -5.85
N THR A 27 7.33 10.57 -4.56
CA THR A 27 6.43 10.90 -3.44
C THR A 27 5.84 12.32 -3.50
N ALA A 28 6.53 13.25 -4.18
CA ALA A 28 6.05 14.63 -4.36
C ALA A 28 4.95 14.77 -5.43
N ARG A 29 4.78 13.75 -6.29
CA ARG A 29 3.76 13.67 -7.35
C ARG A 29 2.74 12.55 -7.11
N ASP A 30 2.90 11.79 -6.03
CA ASP A 30 1.95 10.78 -5.61
C ASP A 30 0.79 11.41 -4.83
N ASP A 31 -0.18 11.97 -5.55
CA ASP A 31 -1.37 12.61 -4.96
C ASP A 31 -2.14 11.65 -4.03
N ILE A 32 -2.14 10.35 -4.34
CA ILE A 32 -2.79 9.32 -3.52
C ILE A 32 -1.98 9.08 -2.23
N GLY A 33 -0.66 8.98 -2.35
CA GLY A 33 0.23 8.85 -1.20
C GLY A 33 0.12 10.05 -0.25
N LEU A 34 0.12 11.27 -0.80
CA LEU A 34 -0.01 12.51 -0.04
C LEU A 34 -1.37 12.62 0.67
N THR A 35 -2.47 12.34 -0.04
CA THR A 35 -3.82 12.36 0.57
C THR A 35 -3.97 11.33 1.69
N LEU A 36 -3.39 10.14 1.55
CA LEU A 36 -3.39 9.12 2.60
C LEU A 36 -2.48 9.45 3.79
N MET A 37 -1.44 10.26 3.60
CA MET A 37 -0.57 10.73 4.70
C MET A 37 -1.27 11.75 5.58
N ASP A 38 -2.12 12.60 4.99
CA ASP A 38 -2.91 13.60 5.72
C ASP A 38 -4.17 12.99 6.38
N GLU A 39 -4.57 11.81 5.96
CA GLU A 39 -5.77 11.16 6.47
C GLU A 39 -5.54 10.63 7.90
N ASN A 40 -6.27 11.19 8.87
CA ASN A 40 -6.31 10.71 10.26
C ASN A 40 -7.09 9.39 10.35
N LEU A 41 -6.53 8.32 9.80
CA LEU A 41 -7.14 7.00 9.85
C LEU A 41 -7.17 6.47 11.29
N PRO A 42 -8.30 5.89 11.72
CA PRO A 42 -8.42 5.32 13.06
C PRO A 42 -7.37 4.23 13.28
N GLN A 43 -6.71 4.27 14.44
CA GLN A 43 -5.67 3.32 14.79
C GLN A 43 -6.26 1.91 14.82
N ARG A 44 -5.65 0.98 14.07
CA ARG A 44 -6.10 -0.41 14.04
C ARG A 44 -5.82 -1.10 15.37
N VAL A 45 -6.82 -1.18 16.24
CA VAL A 45 -6.77 -1.94 17.49
C VAL A 45 -6.86 -3.43 17.16
N ARG A 46 -5.76 -4.17 17.35
CA ARG A 46 -5.76 -5.64 17.26
C ARG A 46 -6.10 -6.20 18.64
N SER A 47 -7.12 -7.05 18.75
CA SER A 47 -7.32 -7.85 19.96
C SER A 47 -6.09 -8.73 20.17
N LYS A 48 -5.55 -8.75 21.40
CA LYS A 48 -4.47 -9.68 21.76
C LYS A 48 -4.97 -11.09 21.44
N PRO A 49 -4.17 -11.95 20.80
CA PRO A 49 -4.57 -13.34 20.61
C PRO A 49 -4.93 -13.91 21.99
N GLY A 50 -6.18 -14.37 22.14
CA GLY A 50 -6.57 -15.10 23.33
C GLY A 50 -5.59 -16.24 23.51
N LYS A 51 -5.18 -16.53 24.76
CA LYS A 51 -4.28 -17.64 25.06
C LYS A 51 -4.83 -18.87 24.32
N SER A 52 -4.11 -19.29 23.28
CA SER A 52 -4.46 -20.48 22.53
C SER A 52 -4.42 -21.61 23.53
N GLY A 53 -5.61 -22.11 23.92
CA GLY A 53 -5.74 -23.25 24.79
C GLY A 53 -5.20 -24.47 24.07
N ALA A 54 -3.93 -24.78 24.32
CA ALA A 54 -3.41 -26.13 24.20
C ALA A 54 -3.19 -26.61 25.65
N LEU A 55 -3.93 -27.66 25.99
CA LEU A 55 -3.67 -28.54 27.14
C LEU A 55 -2.30 -29.20 26.97
#